data_AF-A0A962UBM6-F1
#
_entry.id   AF-A0A962UBM6-F1
#
_cell.length_a   1.000
_cell.length_b   1.000
_cell.length_c   1.000
_cell.angle_alpha   90.00
_cell.angle_beta   90.00
_cell.angle_gamma   90.00
#
_symmetry.space_group_name_H-M   'P 1'
#
loop_
_entity.id
_entity.type
_entity.pdbx_description
1 polymer ?
#
loop_
_entity_poly.entity_id
_entity_poly.type
_entity_poly.pdbx_seq_one_letter_code
_entity_poly.pdbx_strand_id
1 'polypeptide(L)'
;MLSNKQSSRSLVSFLVAWSFLILTVTGLVLYVVPQGRVAYWTHWSLAGMEKEQWAWVHMMFGGVFIVTGALHLFFNWNTFMTFLA
;
A
#
# COMPACT_ATOMS: atom_id res chain seq x y z
N MET A 1 -13.05 -30.86 -8.12
CA MET A 1 -12.98 -29.65 -8.98
C MET A 1 -13.29 -28.46 -8.10
N LEU A 2 -12.28 -27.65 -7.74
CA LEU A 2 -12.48 -26.48 -6.87
C LEU A 2 -13.27 -25.43 -7.65
N SER A 3 -14.54 -25.24 -7.30
CA SER A 3 -15.36 -24.14 -7.81
C SER A 3 -14.82 -22.84 -7.21
N ASN A 4 -13.80 -22.28 -7.85
CA ASN A 4 -13.16 -21.06 -7.37
C ASN A 4 -14.00 -19.85 -7.79
N LYS A 5 -15.12 -19.63 -7.10
CA LYS A 5 -15.84 -18.35 -7.16
C LYS A 5 -15.06 -17.34 -6.31
N GLN A 6 -14.01 -16.75 -6.88
CA GLN A 6 -13.43 -15.56 -6.27
C GLN A 6 -14.48 -14.45 -6.26
N SER A 7 -15.02 -14.20 -5.07
CA SER A 7 -15.90 -13.08 -4.79
C SER A 7 -15.09 -11.78 -4.87
N SER A 8 -15.70 -10.70 -5.39
CA SER A 8 -15.12 -9.36 -5.40
C SER A 8 -14.59 -8.93 -4.02
N ARG A 9 -15.17 -9.46 -2.93
CA ARG A 9 -14.72 -9.24 -1.54
C ARG A 9 -13.34 -9.85 -1.25
N SER A 10 -13.08 -11.05 -1.77
CA SER A 10 -11.79 -11.73 -1.61
C SER A 10 -10.68 -10.98 -2.34
N LEU A 11 -10.97 -10.51 -3.56
CA LEU A 11 -10.05 -9.68 -4.34
C LEU A 11 -9.75 -8.35 -3.62
N VAL A 12 -10.76 -7.64 -3.13
CA VAL A 12 -10.55 -6.38 -2.40
C VAL A 12 -9.73 -6.59 -1.13
N SER A 13 -10.00 -7.66 -0.37
CA SER A 13 -9.21 -7.99 0.83
C SER A 13 -7.75 -8.28 0.50
N PHE A 14 -7.50 -9.02 -0.59
CA PHE A 14 -6.15 -9.27 -1.09
C PHE A 14 -5.44 -7.97 -1.51
N LEU A 15 -6.13 -7.09 -2.25
CA LEU A 15 -5.55 -5.81 -2.69
C LEU A 15 -5.20 -4.90 -1.50
N VAL A 16 -6.04 -4.85 -0.46
CA VAL A 16 -5.74 -4.10 0.77
C VAL A 16 -4.49 -4.65 1.45
N ALA A 17 -4.41 -5.97 1.66
CA ALA A 17 -3.26 -6.60 2.31
C ALA A 17 -1.96 -6.40 1.49
N TRP A 18 -2.06 -6.55 0.17
CA TRP A 18 -0.92 -6.40 -0.73
C TRP A 18 -0.41 -4.96 -0.80
N SER A 19 -1.33 -3.99 -0.94
CA SER A 19 -0.96 -2.57 -0.94
C SER A 19 -0.42 -2.11 0.41
N PHE A 20 -0.95 -2.62 1.53
CA PHE A 20 -0.39 -2.38 2.86
C PHE A 20 1.06 -2.87 2.99
N LEU A 21 1.36 -4.07 2.50
CA LEU A 21 2.73 -4.61 2.52
C LEU A 21 3.68 -3.72 1.73
N ILE A 22 3.31 -3.32 0.51
CA ILE A 22 4.13 -2.45 -0.34
C ILE A 22 4.32 -1.08 0.30
N LEU A 23 3.26 -0.49 0.88
CA LEU A 23 3.32 0.77 1.60
C LEU A 23 4.23 0.71 2.82
N THR A 24 4.23 -0.41 3.54
CA THR A 24 5.13 -0.62 4.69
C THR A 24 6.58 -0.64 4.23
N VAL A 25 6.90 -1.42 3.20
CA VAL A 25 8.27 -1.51 2.67
C VAL A 25 8.74 -0.15 2.14
N THR A 26 7.94 0.49 1.30
CA THR A 26 8.27 1.79 0.71
C THR A 26 8.33 2.90 1.77
N GLY A 27 7.48 2.86 2.80
CA GLY A 27 7.51 3.78 3.93
C GLY A 27 8.78 3.62 4.77
N LEU A 28 9.23 2.39 5.02
CA LEU A 28 10.51 2.13 5.69
C LEU A 28 11.69 2.66 4.87
N VAL A 29 11.67 2.46 3.55
CA VAL A 29 12.71 3.03 2.67
C VAL A 29 12.70 4.55 2.75
N LEU A 30 11.54 5.19 2.59
CA LEU A 30 11.42 6.66 2.65
C LEU A 30 11.74 7.24 4.03
N TYR A 31 11.63 6.45 5.10
CA TYR A 31 12.05 6.84 6.44
C TYR A 31 13.58 6.89 6.59
N VAL A 32 14.30 5.98 5.93
CA VAL A 32 15.78 5.91 5.97
C VAL A 32 16.43 6.84 4.95
N VAL A 33 15.72 7.14 3.86
CA VAL A 33 16.19 8.03 2.78
C VAL A 33 16.65 9.40 3.34
N PRO A 34 17.84 9.89 2.95
CA PRO A 34 18.30 11.20 3.38
C PRO A 34 17.40 12.35 2.91
N GLN A 35 17.48 13.47 3.61
CA GLN A 35 16.74 14.71 3.26
C GLN A 35 16.99 15.09 1.79
N GLY A 36 15.98 15.64 1.11
CA GLY A 36 15.96 15.76 -0.36
C GLY A 36 17.21 16.37 -0.99
N ARG A 37 17.79 17.40 -0.36
CA ARG A 37 19.06 17.99 -0.83
C ARG A 37 20.23 17.00 -0.74
N VAL A 38 20.36 16.27 0.36
CA VAL A 38 21.45 15.30 0.53
C VAL A 38 21.26 14.14 -0.45
N ALA A 39 20.05 13.60 -0.54
CA ALA A 39 19.75 12.51 -1.48
C ALA A 39 20.11 12.85 -2.93
N TYR A 40 19.80 14.08 -3.37
CA TYR A 40 20.12 14.56 -4.71
C TYR A 40 21.63 14.70 -4.93
N TRP A 41 22.34 15.32 -3.99
CA TRP A 41 23.77 15.60 -4.13
C TRP A 41 24.64 14.35 -3.98
N THR A 42 24.16 13.33 -3.28
CA THR A 42 24.87 12.05 -3.13
C THR A 42 24.46 11.00 -4.16
N HIS A 43 23.61 11.34 -5.14
CA HIS A 43 23.02 10.38 -6.08
C HIS A 43 22.48 9.13 -5.37
N TRP A 44 21.73 9.36 -4.28
CA TRP A 44 21.27 8.27 -3.44
C TRP A 44 20.38 7.33 -4.25
N SER A 45 20.66 6.04 -4.16
CA SER A 45 19.82 4.99 -4.72
C SER A 45 19.77 3.80 -3.77
N LEU A 46 18.65 3.08 -3.82
CA LEU A 46 18.46 1.82 -3.11
C LEU A 46 17.70 0.86 -4.02
N ALA A 47 18.22 -0.36 -4.15
CA ALA A 47 17.73 -1.36 -5.08
C ALA A 47 17.58 -0.85 -6.53
N GLY A 48 18.49 0.04 -6.96
CA GLY A 48 18.47 0.62 -8.31
C GLY A 48 17.43 1.71 -8.53
N MET A 49 16.75 2.16 -7.47
CA MET A 49 15.77 3.24 -7.53
C MET A 49 16.23 4.47 -6.73
N GLU A 50 16.07 5.65 -7.33
CA GLU A 50 16.27 6.94 -6.69
C GLU A 50 15.15 7.23 -5.67
N LYS A 51 15.39 8.21 -4.79
CA LYS A 51 14.41 8.65 -3.78
C LYS A 51 13.05 8.94 -4.38
N GLU A 52 13.03 9.65 -5.51
CA GLU A 52 11.84 10.08 -6.21
C GLU A 52 11.04 8.86 -6.68
N GLN A 53 11.71 7.85 -7.24
CA GLN A 53 11.09 6.61 -7.70
C GLN A 53 10.46 5.82 -6.55
N TRP A 54 11.11 5.76 -5.39
CA TRP A 54 10.52 5.19 -4.18
C TRP A 54 9.27 5.96 -3.73
N ALA A 55 9.30 7.30 -3.80
CA ALA A 55 8.15 8.13 -3.48
C ALA A 55 6.98 7.92 -4.46
N TRP A 56 7.26 7.76 -5.75
CA TRP A 56 6.23 7.47 -6.76
C TRP A 56 5.53 6.14 -6.48
N VAL A 57 6.27 5.07 -6.18
CA VAL A 57 5.67 3.76 -5.83
C VAL A 57 4.81 3.89 -4.57
N HIS A 58 5.31 4.57 -3.53
CA HIS A 58 4.56 4.79 -2.30
C HIS A 58 3.25 5.55 -2.56
N MET A 59 3.28 6.64 -3.35
CA MET A 59 2.07 7.41 -3.66
C MET A 59 1.05 6.62 -4.49
N MET A 60 1.50 5.86 -5.49
CA MET A 60 0.60 5.04 -6.33
C MET A 60 -0.09 3.95 -5.51
N PHE A 61 0.67 3.20 -4.71
CA PHE A 61 0.08 2.19 -3.83
C PHE A 61 -0.72 2.80 -2.68
N GLY A 62 -0.41 4.04 -2.26
CA GLY A 62 -1.20 4.82 -1.32
C GLY A 62 -2.61 5.08 -1.85
N GLY A 63 -2.71 5.53 -3.11
CA GLY A 63 -4.00 5.69 -3.79
C GLY A 63 -4.78 4.37 -3.88
N VAL A 64 -4.11 3.28 -4.28
CA VAL A 64 -4.72 1.94 -4.34
C VAL A 64 -5.22 1.50 -2.96
N PHE A 65 -4.43 1.68 -1.91
CA PHE A 65 -4.79 1.30 -0.54
C PHE A 65 -6.00 2.10 -0.03
N ILE A 66 -6.07 3.41 -0.31
CA ILE A 66 -7.21 4.24 0.08
C ILE A 66 -8.49 3.76 -0.61
N VAL A 67 -8.45 3.57 -1.94
CA VAL A 67 -9.63 3.13 -2.71
C VAL A 67 -10.07 1.72 -2.27
N THR A 68 -9.14 0.79 -2.19
CA THR A 68 -9.45 -0.60 -1.83
C THR A 68 -9.82 -0.74 -0.36
N GLY A 69 -9.23 0.06 0.53
CA GLY A 69 -9.59 0.13 1.95
C GLY A 69 -11.01 0.65 2.17
N ALA A 70 -11.41 1.69 1.43
CA ALA A 70 -12.80 2.18 1.45
C ALA A 70 -13.78 1.11 0.96
N LEU A 71 -13.48 0.42 -0.13
CA LEU A 71 -14.28 -0.70 -0.63
C LEU A 71 -14.33 -1.86 0.37
N HIS A 72 -13.22 -2.17 1.02
CA HIS A 72 -13.12 -3.22 2.03
C HIS A 72 -14.02 -2.90 3.23
N LEU A 73 -14.00 -1.65 3.71
CA LEU A 73 -14.86 -1.18 4.79
C LEU A 73 -16.34 -1.22 4.39
N PHE A 74 -16.66 -0.78 3.17
CA PHE A 74 -18.02 -0.82 2.63
C PHE A 74 -18.57 -2.25 2.57
N PHE A 75 -17.80 -3.22 2.05
CA PHE A 75 -18.23 -4.61 1.97
C PHE A 75 -18.33 -5.32 3.32
N ASN A 76 -17.65 -4.83 4.36
CA ASN A 76 -17.61 -5.42 5.70
C ASN A 76 -18.20 -4.50 6.78
N TRP A 77 -19.07 -3.54 6.40
CA TRP A 77 -19.58 -2.50 7.30
C TRP A 77 -20.27 -3.06 8.55
N ASN A 78 -21.11 -4.09 8.39
CA ASN A 78 -21.79 -4.73 9.51
C ASN A 78 -20.80 -5.31 10.53
N THR A 79 -19.78 -6.03 10.05
CA THR A 79 -18.71 -6.59 10.88
C THR A 79 -17.93 -5.48 11.60
N PHE A 80 -17.65 -4.38 10.90
CA PHE A 80 -16.95 -3.24 11.49
C PHE A 80 -17.75 -2.59 12.63
N MET A 81 -19.07 -2.41 12.45
CA MET A 81 -19.95 -1.89 13.51
C MET A 81 -20.01 -2.83 14.73
N THR A 82 -19.97 -4.15 14.53
CA THR A 82 -19.89 -5.12 15.63
C THR A 82 -18.62 -4.95 16.48
N PHE A 83 -17.50 -4.54 15.89
CA PHE A 83 -16.28 -4.25 16.65
C PHE A 83 -16.31 -2.90 17.38
N LEU A 84 -17.23 -2.01 17.00
CA LEU A 84 -17.39 -0.67 17.61
C LEU A 84 -18.44 -0.63 18.73
N ALA A 85 -19.40 -1.55 18.69
CA ALA A 85 -20.49 -1.68 19.67
C ALA A 85 -20.05 -2.46 20.91
#